data_AF-A0A6V7KII0-F1
#
_entry.id   AF-A0A6V7KII0-F1
#
_cell.length_a   1.000
_cell.length_b   1.000
_cell.length_c   1.000
_cell.angle_alpha   90.00
_cell.angle_beta   90.00
_cell.angle_gamma   90.00
#
_symmetry.space_group_name_H-M   'P 1'
#
loop_
_entity.id
_entity.type
_entity.pdbx_description
1 polymer ?
#
loop_
_entity_poly.entity_id
_entity_poly.type
_entity_poly.pdbx_seq_one_letter_code
_entity_poly.pdbx_strand_id
1 'polypeptide(L)' 'VTKEHREGLAKNAKALYIKCRDKLKDTKNKELKNVKKAPSISEDQVRRIEAQLEAICEKYVKDAEILLDNKQKELLKTTE' A
#
# COMPACT_ATOMS: atom_id res chain seq x y z
N VAL A 1 -16.71 5.73 -24.26
CA VAL A 1 -16.63 6.03 -22.80
C VAL A 1 -16.74 7.53 -22.58
N THR A 2 -17.67 8.00 -21.75
CA THR A 2 -17.87 9.44 -21.48
C THR A 2 -16.80 10.00 -20.54
N LYS A 3 -16.67 11.33 -20.45
CA LYS A 3 -15.78 11.99 -19.47
C LYS A 3 -16.16 11.64 -18.04
N GLU A 4 -17.45 11.75 -17.73
CA GLU A 4 -18.02 11.44 -16.40
C GLU A 4 -17.74 9.99 -15.97
N HIS A 5 -17.87 9.02 -16.88
CA HIS A 5 -17.55 7.64 -16.57
C HIS A 5 -16.05 7.45 -16.26
N ARG A 6 -15.15 8.13 -16.99
CA ARG A 6 -13.70 8.07 -16.72
C ARG A 6 -13.32 8.72 -15.40
N GLU A 7 -13.98 9.81 -15.03
CA GLU A 7 -13.82 10.43 -13.70
C GLU A 7 -14.30 9.51 -12.58
N GLY A 8 -15.41 8.80 -12.78
CA GLY A 8 -15.88 7.77 -11.85
C GLY A 8 -14.87 6.63 -11.67
N LEU A 9 -14.29 6.14 -12.77
CA LEU A 9 -13.23 5.12 -12.73
C LEU A 9 -11.98 5.63 -12.02
N ALA A 10 -11.57 6.88 -12.23
CA ALA A 10 -10.40 7.47 -11.58
C ALA A 10 -10.58 7.63 -10.05
N LYS A 11 -11.81 7.96 -9.60
CA LYS A 11 -12.17 7.96 -8.17
C LYS A 11 -12.13 6.56 -7.58
N ASN A 12 -12.65 5.55 -8.30
CA ASN A 12 -12.61 4.16 -7.87
C ASN A 12 -11.17 3.64 -7.76
N ALA A 13 -10.28 3.99 -8.69
CA ALA A 13 -8.87 3.64 -8.62
C ALA A 13 -8.22 4.18 -7.33
N LYS A 14 -8.51 5.43 -6.95
CA LYS A 14 -8.04 6.02 -5.67
C LYS A 14 -8.59 5.29 -4.45
N ALA A 15 -9.86 4.89 -4.48
CA ALA A 15 -10.46 4.10 -3.40
C ALA A 15 -9.78 2.73 -3.23
N LEU A 16 -9.43 2.07 -4.35
CA LEU A 16 -8.68 0.81 -4.32
C LEU A 16 -7.27 0.98 -3.76
N TYR A 17 -6.57 2.06 -4.13
CA TYR A 17 -5.27 2.41 -3.56
C TYR A 17 -5.35 2.58 -2.03
N ILE A 18 -6.32 3.37 -1.53
CA ILE A 18 -6.51 3.58 -0.09
C ILE A 18 -6.74 2.24 0.62
N LYS A 19 -7.61 1.39 0.06
CA LYS A 19 -7.87 0.05 0.61
C LYS A 19 -6.62 -0.83 0.63
N CYS A 20 -5.76 -0.73 -0.39
CA CYS A 20 -4.48 -1.45 -0.43
C CYS A 20 -3.55 -0.97 0.69
N ARG A 21 -3.32 0.34 0.79
CA ARG A 21 -2.47 0.97 1.81
C ARG A 21 -2.93 0.62 3.22
N ASP A 22 -4.23 0.69 3.48
CA ASP A 22 -4.77 0.42 4.81
C ASP A 22 -4.61 -1.07 5.17
N LYS A 23 -4.84 -1.99 4.21
CA LYS A 23 -4.55 -3.42 4.39
C LYS A 23 -3.07 -3.71 4.67
N LEU A 24 -2.15 -3.01 4.01
CA LEU A 24 -0.72 -3.16 4.25
C LEU A 24 -0.37 -2.75 5.68
N LYS A 25 -0.91 -1.62 6.16
CA LYS A 25 -0.74 -1.15 7.53
C LYS A 25 -1.29 -2.16 8.55
N ASP A 26 -2.49 -2.68 8.32
CA ASP A 26 -3.12 -3.66 9.20
C ASP A 26 -2.31 -4.97 9.25
N THR A 27 -1.83 -5.43 8.09
CA THR A 27 -0.99 -6.62 7.98
C THR A 27 0.33 -6.43 8.73
N LYS A 28 1.02 -5.31 8.52
CA LYS A 28 2.25 -4.96 9.24
C LYS A 28 2.03 -5.01 10.75
N ASN A 29 0.98 -4.36 11.24
CA ASN A 29 0.65 -4.30 12.66
C ASN A 29 0.31 -5.66 13.24
N LYS A 30 -0.41 -6.51 12.49
CA LYS A 30 -0.75 -7.87 12.89
C LYS A 30 0.52 -8.72 13.04
N GLU A 31 1.39 -8.71 12.03
CA GLU A 31 2.61 -9.54 12.06
C GLU A 31 3.61 -9.04 13.11
N LEU A 32 3.74 -7.73 13.29
CA LEU A 32 4.60 -7.18 14.34
C LEU A 32 4.12 -7.59 15.74
N LYS A 33 2.80 -7.66 15.98
CA LYS A 33 2.24 -8.19 17.23
C LYS A 33 2.56 -9.67 17.43
N ASN A 34 2.56 -10.46 16.35
CA ASN A 34 2.90 -11.88 16.42
C ASN A 34 4.38 -12.08 16.78
N VAL A 35 5.26 -11.34 16.11
CA VAL A 35 6.71 -11.38 16.34
C VAL A 35 7.06 -10.98 17.78
N LYS A 36 6.42 -9.91 18.31
CA LYS A 36 6.63 -9.45 19.70
C LYS A 36 6.14 -10.45 20.76
N LYS A 37 5.24 -11.37 20.42
CA LYS A 37 4.74 -12.41 21.34
C LYS A 37 5.52 -13.72 21.27
N ALA A 38 6.42 -13.87 20.30
CA ALA A 38 7.17 -15.09 20.11
C ALA A 38 8.23 -15.26 21.23
N PRO A 39 8.21 -16.36 22.00
CA PRO A 39 9.07 -16.53 23.18
C PRO A 39 10.56 -16.77 22.85
N SER A 40 10.90 -17.01 21.59
CA SER A 40 12.24 -17.43 21.14
C SER A 40 12.95 -16.39 20.26
N ILE A 41 12.45 -15.15 20.22
CA ILE A 41 13.00 -14.08 19.39
C ILE A 41 13.62 -13.01 20.30
N SER A 42 14.88 -12.64 20.06
CA SER A 42 15.54 -11.56 20.79
C SER A 42 15.00 -10.19 20.39
N GLU A 43 15.13 -9.20 21.27
CA GLU A 43 14.65 -7.84 20.99
C GLU A 43 15.31 -7.24 19.73
N ASP A 44 16.59 -7.51 19.51
CA ASP A 44 17.29 -7.07 18.29
C ASP A 44 16.75 -7.75 17.03
N GLN A 45 16.36 -9.03 17.11
CA GLN A 45 15.70 -9.71 16.00
C GLN A 45 14.32 -9.09 15.72
N VAL A 46 13.55 -8.76 16.76
CA VAL A 46 12.26 -8.05 16.62
C VAL A 46 12.46 -6.72 15.89
N ARG A 47 13.45 -5.92 16.29
CA ARG A 47 13.77 -4.62 15.64
C ARG A 47 14.17 -4.79 14.18
N ARG A 48 14.98 -5.81 13.86
CA ARG A 48 15.36 -6.13 12.47
C ARG A 48 14.15 -6.54 11.63
N ILE A 49 13.25 -7.35 12.18
CA ILE A 49 12.02 -7.77 11.50
C ILE A 49 11.09 -6.56 11.29
N GLU A 50 10.95 -5.68 12.28
CA GLU A 50 10.17 -4.45 12.17
C GLU A 50 10.67 -3.56 11.03
N ALA A 51 11.99 -3.33 10.95
CA ALA A 51 12.59 -2.55 9.85
C ALA A 51 12.39 -3.20 8.47
N GLN A 52 12.51 -4.53 8.38
CA GLN A 52 12.26 -5.25 7.12
C GLN A 52 10.79 -5.18 6.70
N LEU A 53 9.86 -5.36 7.64
CA LEU A 53 8.43 -5.23 7.39
C LEU A 53 8.08 -3.81 6.94
N GLU A 54 8.67 -2.79 7.54
CA GLU A 54 8.51 -1.40 7.10
C GLU A 54 8.97 -1.23 5.66
N ALA A 55 10.21 -1.62 5.34
CA ALA A 55 10.77 -1.47 4.00
C ALA A 55 9.95 -2.21 2.92
N ILE A 56 9.43 -3.41 3.24
CA ILE A 56 8.55 -4.17 2.35
C ILE A 56 7.22 -3.44 2.15
N CYS A 57 6.59 -2.95 3.23
CA CYS A 57 5.33 -2.23 3.13
C CYS A 57 5.49 -0.93 2.34
N GLU A 58 6.54 -0.15 2.60
CA GLU A 58 6.86 1.08 1.87
C GLU A 58 7.05 0.81 0.38
N LYS A 59 7.75 -0.27 0.01
CA LYS A 59 7.90 -0.69 -1.39
C LYS A 59 6.53 -0.91 -2.04
N TYR A 60 5.65 -1.69 -1.41
CA TYR A 60 4.32 -1.97 -1.96
C TYR A 60 3.41 -0.73 -2.00
N VAL A 61 3.52 0.18 -1.03
CA VAL A 61 2.81 1.46 -1.07
C VAL A 61 3.27 2.28 -2.27
N LYS A 62 4.60 2.38 -2.50
CA LYS A 62 5.16 3.10 -3.64
C LYS A 62 4.74 2.49 -4.99
N ASP A 63 4.78 1.16 -5.10
CA ASP A 63 4.32 0.46 -6.31
C ASP A 63 2.83 0.72 -6.57
N ALA A 64 2.01 0.74 -5.51
CA ALA A 64 0.58 1.05 -5.60
C ALA A 64 0.31 2.53 -5.96
N GLU A 65 1.15 3.47 -5.52
CA GLU A 65 1.10 4.88 -5.91
C GLU A 65 1.42 5.07 -7.39
N ILE A 66 2.49 4.43 -7.88
CA ILE A 66 2.86 4.45 -9.30
C ILE A 66 1.72 3.89 -10.15
N LEU A 67 1.11 2.77 -9.72
CA LEU A 67 -0.01 2.17 -10.41
C LEU A 67 -1.24 3.10 -10.45
N LEU A 68 -1.55 3.76 -9.33
CA LEU A 68 -2.63 4.73 -9.25
C LEU A 68 -2.39 5.91 -10.19
N ASP A 69 -1.21 6.51 -10.15
CA ASP A 69 -0.84 7.67 -10.97
C ASP A 69 -0.94 7.33 -12.47
N ASN A 70 -0.34 6.22 -12.89
CA ASN A 70 -0.45 5.73 -14.27
C ASN A 70 -1.90 5.52 -14.69
N LYS A 71 -2.72 4.91 -13.82
CA LYS A 71 -4.12 4.64 -14.14
C LYS A 71 -4.96 5.91 -14.19
N GLN A 72 -4.70 6.88 -13.32
CA GLN A 72 -5.39 8.16 -13.33
C GLN A 72 -5.03 8.98 -14.58
N LYS A 73 -3.75 9.02 -14.98
CA LYS A 73 -3.30 9.65 -16.23
C LYS A 73 -3.97 9.02 -17.45
N GLU A 74 -4.01 7.70 -17.53
CA GLU A 74 -4.69 6.95 -18.60
C GLU A 74 -6.18 7.32 -18.69
N LEU A 75 -6.90 7.32 -17.56
CA LEU A 75 -8.33 7.56 -17.53
C LEU A 75 -8.68 9.02 -17.83
N LEU A 76 -7.95 9.96 -17.26
CA LEU A 76 -8.26 11.38 -17.35
C LEU A 76 -7.70 12.04 -18.62
N LYS A 77 -6.87 11.33 -19.40
CA LYS A 77 -6.14 11.90 -20.55
C LYS A 77 -5.38 13.16 -20.15
N THR A 78 -4.75 13.14 -18.99
CA THR A 78 -3.78 14.17 -18.61
C THR A 78 -2.47 13.82 -19.30
N THR A 79 -2.43 14.00 -20.61
CA THR A 79 -1.20 14.17 -21.38
C THR A 79 -0.76 15.60 -21.16
N GLU A 80 0.45 15.78 -20.61
CA GLU A 80 1.19 17.05 -20.66
C GLU A 80 1.24 17.61 -22.09
#